data_AF-A0A4V2RL88-F1
#
_entry.id   AF-A0A4V2RL88-F1
#
_cell.length_a   1.000
_cell.length_b   1.000
_cell.length_c   1.000
_cell.angle_alpha   90.00
_cell.angle_beta   90.00
_cell.angle_gamma   90.00
#
_symmetry.space_group_name_H-M   'P 1'
#
loop_
_entity.id
_entity.type
_entity.pdbx_description
1 polymer ?
#
loop_
_entity_poly.entity_id
_entity_poly.type
_entity_poly.pdbx_seq_one_letter_code
_entity_poly.pdbx_strand_id
1 'polypeptide(L)'
;MNRDELARVLLGLDGVGCAAAAVAVSVDERAVGSVDPSHRVRVSVAVGLGVTSVVLSCAAARRPVRRRDLGIAGVVNLGWVAACCVGLSRAPSRLGRGLLITTALLDGVAAAAQWSLRPSGR
;
A
#
# COMPACT_ATOMS: atom_id res chain seq x y z
N MET A 1 -16.87 6.77 17.11
CA MET A 1 -15.44 6.75 16.75
C MET A 1 -14.98 8.17 16.49
N ASN A 2 -13.98 8.68 17.22
CA ASN A 2 -13.47 10.04 16.99
C ASN A 2 -12.48 10.06 15.79
N ARG A 3 -12.11 11.24 15.28
CA ARG A 3 -11.29 11.37 14.07
C ARG A 3 -9.90 10.73 14.21
N ASP A 4 -9.32 10.79 15.40
CA ASP A 4 -8.02 10.15 15.71
C ASP A 4 -8.13 8.62 15.70
N GLU A 5 -9.19 8.08 16.28
CA GLU A 5 -9.47 6.64 16.28
C GLU A 5 -9.73 6.11 14.86
N LEU A 6 -10.48 6.86 14.04
CA LEU A 6 -10.65 6.53 12.62
C LEU A 6 -9.32 6.57 11.86
N ALA A 7 -8.47 7.57 12.12
CA ALA A 7 -7.13 7.66 11.52
C ALA A 7 -6.25 6.47 11.91
N ARG A 8 -6.28 6.03 13.17
CA ARG A 8 -5.56 4.84 13.65
C ARG A 8 -6.06 3.57 12.99
N VAL A 9 -7.38 3.38 12.91
CA VAL A 9 -7.98 2.21 12.26
C VAL A 9 -7.58 2.17 10.79
N LEU A 10 -7.66 3.28 10.06
CA LEU A 10 -7.29 3.31 8.65
C LEU A 10 -5.82 3.03 8.40
N LEU A 11 -4.92 3.65 9.19
CA LEU A 11 -3.49 3.34 9.10
C LEU A 11 -3.19 1.88 9.44
N GLY A 12 -3.90 1.31 10.42
CA GLY A 12 -3.76 -0.10 10.79
C GLY A 12 -4.23 -1.05 9.68
N LEU A 13 -5.42 -0.80 9.10
CA LEU A 13 -5.96 -1.60 8.00
C LEU A 13 -5.07 -1.52 6.75
N ASP A 14 -4.58 -0.33 6.44
CA ASP A 14 -3.67 -0.09 5.32
C ASP A 14 -2.32 -0.82 5.55
N GLY A 15 -1.79 -0.74 6.77
CA GLY A 15 -0.60 -1.49 7.18
C GLY A 15 -0.78 -3.01 7.06
N VAL A 16 -1.92 -3.55 7.47
CA VAL A 16 -2.26 -4.98 7.30
C VAL A 16 -2.39 -5.35 5.84
N GLY A 17 -3.03 -4.52 5.03
CA GLY A 17 -3.15 -4.71 3.58
C GLY A 17 -1.77 -4.79 2.91
N CYS A 18 -0.87 -3.88 3.25
CA CYS A 18 0.52 -3.90 2.77
C CYS A 18 1.27 -5.16 3.20
N ALA A 19 1.10 -5.65 4.43
CA ALA A 19 1.72 -6.89 4.88
C ALA A 19 1.19 -8.10 4.10
N ALA A 20 -0.13 -8.19 3.91
CA ALA A 20 -0.76 -9.26 3.14
C ALA A 20 -0.27 -9.25 1.69
N ALA A 21 -0.14 -8.07 1.07
CA ALA A 21 0.40 -7.92 -0.28
C ALA A 21 1.89 -8.32 -0.34
N ALA A 22 2.70 -7.96 0.64
CA ALA A 22 4.12 -8.37 0.72
C ALA A 22 4.26 -9.89 0.78
N VAL A 23 3.43 -10.55 1.59
CA VAL A 23 3.36 -12.01 1.67
C VAL A 23 2.92 -12.58 0.33
N ALA A 24 1.81 -12.10 -0.26
CA ALA A 24 1.30 -12.59 -1.53
C ALA A 24 2.34 -12.51 -2.67
N VAL A 25 3.08 -11.40 -2.78
CA VAL A 25 4.17 -11.25 -3.77
C VAL A 25 5.33 -12.22 -3.50
N SER A 26 5.55 -12.57 -2.23
CA SER A 26 6.62 -13.50 -1.81
C SER A 26 6.24 -14.96 -2.02
N VAL A 27 4.99 -15.36 -1.72
CA VAL A 27 4.52 -16.76 -1.85
C VAL A 27 4.02 -17.12 -3.25
N ASP A 28 4.00 -16.18 -4.20
CA ASP A 28 3.67 -16.52 -5.60
C ASP A 28 4.79 -17.38 -6.23
N GLU A 29 4.72 -18.69 -6.00
CA GLU A 29 5.63 -19.71 -6.51
C GLU A 29 5.11 -20.42 -7.77
N ARG A 30 3.97 -20.01 -8.36
CA ARG A 30 3.54 -20.60 -9.66
C ARG A 30 4.50 -20.27 -10.83
N ALA A 31 5.56 -19.50 -10.57
CA ALA A 31 6.65 -19.16 -11.49
C ALA A 31 7.98 -19.90 -11.19
N VAL A 32 7.98 -21.05 -10.52
CA VAL A 32 9.16 -21.95 -10.50
C VAL A 32 9.35 -22.66 -11.85
N GLY A 33 8.38 -22.56 -12.76
CA GLY A 33 8.52 -23.00 -14.15
C GLY A 33 8.11 -21.89 -15.11
N SER A 34 9.11 -21.20 -15.66
CA SER A 34 9.03 -20.28 -16.79
C SER A 34 8.44 -18.89 -16.54
N VAL A 35 9.21 -17.90 -17.01
CA VAL A 35 8.89 -16.48 -17.21
C VAL A 35 9.25 -15.56 -16.04
N ASP A 36 10.42 -14.97 -16.21
CA ASP A 36 11.03 -13.90 -15.44
C ASP A 36 10.30 -12.55 -15.65
N PRO A 37 9.88 -11.92 -14.55
CA PRO A 37 10.24 -10.54 -14.26
C PRO A 37 11.19 -10.57 -13.05
N SER A 38 12.46 -10.18 -13.28
CA SER A 38 13.62 -10.44 -12.40
C SER A 38 13.23 -10.59 -10.93
N HIS A 39 13.54 -11.73 -10.33
CA HIS A 39 13.41 -11.98 -8.89
C HIS A 39 13.73 -10.74 -8.01
N ARG A 40 14.70 -9.92 -8.45
CA ARG A 40 15.04 -8.63 -7.86
C ARG A 40 13.85 -7.66 -7.75
N VAL A 41 13.05 -7.47 -8.80
CA VAL A 41 11.86 -6.60 -8.78
C VAL A 41 10.82 -7.12 -7.79
N ARG A 42 10.55 -8.43 -7.77
CA ARG A 42 9.63 -9.02 -6.79
C ARG A 42 10.09 -8.80 -5.36
N VAL A 43 11.38 -9.06 -5.08
CA VAL A 43 11.98 -8.81 -3.77
C VAL A 43 11.88 -7.32 -3.42
N SER A 44 12.20 -6.41 -4.34
CA SER A 44 12.08 -4.97 -4.10
C SER A 44 10.64 -4.55 -3.79
N VAL A 45 9.65 -5.09 -4.49
CA VAL A 45 8.22 -4.81 -4.23
C VAL A 45 7.81 -5.38 -2.87
N ALA A 46 8.16 -6.62 -2.55
CA ALA A 46 7.83 -7.24 -1.26
C ALA A 46 8.46 -6.48 -0.09
N VAL A 47 9.74 -6.08 -0.22
CA VAL A 47 10.42 -5.25 0.78
C VAL A 47 9.75 -3.88 0.91
N GLY A 48 9.42 -3.23 -0.22
CA GLY A 48 8.73 -1.94 -0.21
C GLY A 48 7.37 -2.00 0.50
N LEU A 49 6.58 -3.04 0.24
CA LEU A 49 5.29 -3.29 0.90
C LEU A 49 5.48 -3.59 2.40
N GLY A 50 6.50 -4.39 2.76
CA GLY A 50 6.83 -4.67 4.15
C GLY A 50 7.24 -3.41 4.93
N VAL A 51 8.11 -2.57 4.35
CA VAL A 51 8.48 -1.27 4.93
C VAL A 51 7.25 -0.37 5.08
N THR A 52 6.41 -0.29 4.04
CA THR A 52 5.15 0.48 4.10
C THR A 52 4.27 0.00 5.25
N SER A 53 4.08 -1.31 5.37
CA SER A 53 3.30 -1.92 6.45
C SER A 53 3.80 -1.51 7.85
N VAL A 54 5.11 -1.60 8.07
CA VAL A 54 5.73 -1.20 9.35
C VAL A 54 5.52 0.29 9.62
N VAL A 55 5.79 1.15 8.64
CA VAL A 55 5.62 2.61 8.78
C VAL A 55 4.19 2.96 9.17
N LEU A 56 3.21 2.39 8.48
CA LEU A 56 1.78 2.65 8.74
C LEU A 56 1.34 2.09 10.09
N SER A 57 1.76 0.88 10.46
CA SER A 57 1.44 0.26 11.74
C SER A 57 2.05 1.02 12.92
N CYS A 58 3.31 1.47 12.78
CA CYS A 58 3.95 2.33 13.76
C CYS A 58 3.24 3.68 13.90
N ALA A 59 2.75 4.26 12.80
CA ALA A 59 1.95 5.48 12.85
C ALA A 59 0.59 5.25 13.54
N ALA A 60 -0.08 4.12 13.27
CA ALA A 60 -1.34 3.73 13.89
C ALA A 60 -1.22 3.51 15.41
N ALA A 61 -0.06 3.04 15.89
CA ALA A 61 0.20 2.81 17.30
C ALA A 61 0.41 4.11 18.11
N ARG A 62 0.68 5.25 17.44
CA ARG A 62 0.89 6.54 18.12
C ARG A 62 -0.42 7.12 18.64
N ARG A 63 -0.35 7.80 19.79
CA ARG A 63 -1.46 8.60 20.33
C ARG A 63 -0.95 9.98 20.76
N PRO A 64 -1.43 11.08 20.16
CA PRO A 64 -2.32 11.15 18.99
C PRO A 64 -1.60 10.82 17.67
N VAL A 65 -2.36 10.48 16.63
CA VAL A 65 -1.85 10.34 15.26
C VAL A 65 -1.38 11.71 14.77
N ARG A 66 -0.17 11.78 14.21
CA ARG A 66 0.37 13.05 13.72
C ARG A 66 -0.17 13.34 12.32
N ARG A 67 -0.49 14.61 12.05
CA ARG A 67 -0.86 15.09 10.70
C ARG A 67 0.19 14.73 9.65
N ARG A 68 1.47 14.71 10.03
CA ARG A 68 2.59 14.33 9.14
C ARG A 68 2.51 12.85 8.76
N ASP A 69 2.13 11.98 9.68
CA ASP A 69 2.05 10.53 9.42
C ASP A 69 0.97 10.22 8.38
N LEU A 70 -0.20 10.85 8.50
CA LEU A 70 -1.27 10.77 7.50
C LEU A 70 -0.88 11.38 6.14
N GLY A 71 -0.07 12.45 6.15
CA GLY A 71 0.48 13.04 4.93
C GLY A 71 1.43 12.11 4.20
N ILE A 72 2.37 11.48 4.94
CA ILE A 72 3.33 10.51 4.41
C ILE A 72 2.59 9.29 3.88
N ALA A 73 1.64 8.74 4.65
CA ALA A 73 0.86 7.59 4.25
C ALA A 73 0.13 7.82 2.91
N GLY A 74 -0.52 8.97 2.75
CA GLY A 74 -1.21 9.31 1.51
C GLY A 74 -0.26 9.43 0.31
N VAL A 75 0.95 9.97 0.51
CA VAL A 75 1.97 10.03 -0.54
C VAL A 75 2.48 8.64 -0.91
N VAL A 76 2.70 7.76 0.07
CA VAL A 76 3.14 6.38 -0.18
C VAL A 76 2.10 5.62 -0.98
N ASN A 77 0.82 5.73 -0.61
CA ASN A 77 -0.28 5.09 -1.34
C ASN A 77 -0.40 5.62 -2.77
N LEU A 78 -0.24 6.92 -3.01
CA LEU A 78 -0.15 7.42 -4.39
C LEU A 78 1.06 6.87 -5.16
N GLY A 79 2.19 6.65 -4.48
CA GLY A 79 3.34 5.97 -5.06
C GLY A 79 3.00 4.56 -5.53
N TRP A 80 2.22 3.81 -4.75
CA TRP A 80 1.72 2.49 -5.11
C TRP A 80 0.70 2.53 -6.25
N VAL A 81 -0.20 3.52 -6.29
CA VAL A 81 -1.08 3.77 -7.44
C VAL A 81 -0.26 3.98 -8.71
N ALA A 82 0.77 4.82 -8.67
CA ALA A 82 1.65 5.07 -9.80
C ALA A 82 2.40 3.80 -10.24
N ALA A 83 2.92 3.01 -9.29
CA ALA A 83 3.54 1.72 -9.57
C ALA A 83 2.56 0.74 -10.25
N CYS A 84 1.31 0.71 -9.80
CA CYS A 84 0.26 -0.11 -10.41
C CYS A 84 -0.05 0.33 -11.84
N CYS A 85 -0.16 1.63 -12.10
CA CYS A 85 -0.34 2.18 -13.45
C CYS A 85 0.83 1.82 -14.39
N VAL A 86 2.07 1.91 -13.90
CA VAL A 86 3.25 1.46 -14.65
C VAL A 86 3.16 -0.05 -14.92
N GLY A 87 2.75 -0.85 -13.94
CA GLY A 87 2.50 -2.29 -14.12
C GLY A 87 1.46 -2.58 -15.20
N LEU A 88 0.35 -1.83 -15.22
CA LEU A 88 -0.72 -1.96 -16.21
C LEU A 88 -0.26 -1.65 -17.63
N SER A 89 0.67 -0.70 -17.79
CA SER A 89 1.26 -0.36 -19.09
C SER A 89 2.11 -1.48 -19.71
N ARG A 90 2.52 -2.49 -18.92
CA ARG A 90 3.37 -3.61 -19.36
C ARG A 90 2.59 -4.85 -19.78
N ALA A 91 1.34 -4.70 -20.20
CA ALA A 91 0.47 -5.77 -20.70
C ALA A 91 0.40 -7.01 -19.78
N PRO A 92 -0.01 -6.86 -18.50
CA PRO A 92 -0.13 -7.97 -17.56
C PRO A 92 -1.22 -8.96 -17.99
N SER A 93 -1.14 -10.19 -17.46
CA SER A 93 -2.20 -11.21 -17.59
C SER A 93 -3.54 -10.70 -17.06
N ARG A 94 -4.67 -11.35 -17.41
CA ARG A 94 -6.01 -10.92 -16.92
C ARG A 94 -6.09 -10.86 -15.40
N LEU A 95 -5.53 -11.86 -14.71
CA LEU A 95 -5.47 -11.89 -13.25
C LEU A 95 -4.55 -10.79 -12.71
N GLY A 96 -3.36 -10.61 -13.30
CA GLY A 96 -2.44 -9.54 -12.90
C GLY A 96 -3.02 -8.14 -13.12
N ARG A 97 -3.77 -7.93 -14.20
CA ARG A 97 -4.51 -6.70 -14.47
C ARG A 97 -5.57 -6.44 -13.40
N GLY A 98 -6.38 -7.46 -13.08
CA GLY A 98 -7.40 -7.35 -12.03
C GLY A 98 -6.79 -7.00 -10.68
N LEU A 99 -5.66 -7.63 -10.33
CA LEU A 99 -4.92 -7.34 -9.11
C LEU A 99 -4.43 -5.88 -9.09
N LEU A 100 -3.72 -5.44 -10.13
CA LEU A 100 -3.17 -4.09 -10.21
C LEU A 100 -4.25 -2.99 -10.16
N ILE A 101 -5.39 -3.20 -10.84
CA ILE A 101 -6.52 -2.26 -10.78
C ILE A 101 -7.09 -2.21 -9.36
N THR A 102 -7.32 -3.38 -8.75
CA THR A 102 -7.89 -3.46 -7.40
C THR A 102 -6.98 -2.81 -6.37
N THR A 103 -5.67 -3.09 -6.42
CA THR A 103 -4.68 -2.45 -5.55
C THR A 103 -4.63 -0.94 -5.75
N ALA A 104 -4.56 -0.46 -7.01
CA ALA A 104 -4.58 0.97 -7.29
C ALA A 104 -5.84 1.67 -6.76
N LEU A 105 -7.01 1.03 -6.82
CA LEU A 105 -8.25 1.58 -6.27
C LEU A 105 -8.19 1.64 -4.74
N LEU A 106 -7.74 0.57 -4.09
CA LEU A 106 -7.63 0.51 -2.63
C LEU A 106 -6.64 1.56 -2.11
N ASP A 107 -5.45 1.66 -2.72
CA ASP A 107 -4.42 2.64 -2.36
C ASP A 107 -4.92 4.07 -2.61
N GLY A 108 -5.63 4.30 -3.72
CA GLY A 108 -6.24 5.61 -4.02
C GLY A 108 -7.27 6.03 -2.98
N VAL A 109 -8.15 5.10 -2.57
CA VAL A 109 -9.13 5.34 -1.50
C VAL A 109 -8.45 5.59 -0.16
N ALA A 110 -7.42 4.80 0.17
CA ALA A 110 -6.64 4.98 1.40
C ALA A 110 -5.94 6.35 1.43
N ALA A 111 -5.32 6.76 0.32
CA ALA A 111 -4.69 8.08 0.19
C ALA A 111 -5.69 9.22 0.38
N ALA A 112 -6.86 9.15 -0.27
CA ALA A 112 -7.93 10.13 -0.12
C ALA A 112 -8.45 10.19 1.33
N ALA A 113 -8.62 9.04 1.98
CA ALA A 113 -9.05 8.95 3.37
C ALA A 113 -7.99 9.54 4.32
N GLN A 114 -6.71 9.21 4.13
CA GLN A 114 -5.61 9.73 4.96
C GLN A 114 -5.49 11.25 4.84
N TRP A 115 -5.63 11.81 3.63
CA TRP A 115 -5.63 13.26 3.44
C TRP A 115 -6.88 13.96 3.96
N SER A 116 -8.06 13.38 3.79
CA SER A 116 -9.29 13.96 4.36
C SER A 116 -9.26 13.97 5.89
N LEU A 117 -8.56 13.02 6.50
CA LEU A 117 -8.39 12.94 7.95
C LEU A 117 -7.25 13.79 8.49
N ARG A 118 -6.37 14.33 7.64
CA ARG A 118 -5.39 15.33 8.07
C ARG A 118 -6.17 16.49 8.69
N PRO A 119 -5.89 16.84 9.95
CA PRO A 119 -6.47 18.03 10.54
C PRO A 119 -6.21 19.23 9.64
N SER A 120 -7.26 19.98 9.30
CA SER A 120 -7.17 21.27 8.63
C SER A 120 -6.65 22.31 9.63
N GLY A 121 -5.35 22.27 9.91
CA GLY A 121 -4.68 23.23 10.78
C GLY A 121 -3.87 24.23 9.95
N ARG A 122 -4.12 25.52 10.22
CA ARG A 122 -3.32 26.69 9.86
C ARG A 122 -1.82 26.44 10.01
#